data_AF-A0A106PKC2-F1
#
_entry.id   AF-A0A106PKC2-F1
#
_cell.length_a   1.000
_cell.length_b   1.000
_cell.length_c   1.000
_cell.angle_alpha   90.00
_cell.angle_beta   90.00
_cell.angle_gamma   90.00
#
_symmetry.space_group_name_H-M   'P 1'
#
loop_
_entity.id
_entity.type
_entity.pdbx_description
1 polymer ?
#
loop_
_entity_poly.entity_id
_entity_poly.type
_entity_poly.pdbx_seq_one_letter_code
_entity_poly.pdbx_strand_id
1 'polypeptide(L)'
;MTRVAICFVCLGNICRSPTAEGVMCHQVEAAGLADRIDVDSAGTGDWHVGEPPDVRAQAAARTRGYDLSALRARQVSAADFERFDLLLAMDEANLAELRRRCPVQHRDKVRLLMEFASGATASEVADPYFGGAQGFEQVLDQCEAACRGLLDTLRQRVPR
;
A
#
# COMPACT_ATOMS: atom_id res chain seq x y z
N MET A 1 -1.82 13.18 20.20
CA MET A 1 -2.31 13.47 18.83
C MET A 1 -2.65 12.14 18.20
N THR A 2 -3.85 11.99 17.63
CA THR A 2 -4.26 10.75 16.97
C THR A 2 -3.50 10.64 15.64
N ARG A 3 -2.76 9.54 15.45
CA ARG A 3 -2.06 9.23 14.19
C ARG A 3 -3.07 8.70 13.20
N VAL A 4 -2.88 8.97 11.91
CA VAL A 4 -3.65 8.33 10.83
C VAL A 4 -2.93 7.06 10.44
N ALA A 5 -3.61 5.92 10.54
CA ALA A 5 -3.03 4.62 10.21
C ALA A 5 -3.53 4.15 8.83
N ILE A 6 -2.61 3.79 7.94
CA ILE A 6 -2.91 3.27 6.60
C ILE A 6 -2.27 1.90 6.37
N CYS A 7 -3.00 0.99 5.73
CA CYS A 7 -2.50 -0.34 5.36
C CYS A 7 -2.69 -0.59 3.87
N PHE A 8 -1.60 -0.87 3.15
CA PHE A 8 -1.65 -1.29 1.76
C PHE A 8 -1.86 -2.80 1.65
N VAL A 9 -2.73 -3.26 0.77
CA VAL A 9 -3.10 -4.69 0.70
C VAL A 9 -3.03 -5.21 -0.73
N CYS A 10 -2.17 -6.21 -0.94
CA CYS A 10 -2.16 -6.99 -2.18
C CYS A 10 -2.47 -8.48 -1.92
N LEU A 11 -2.25 -9.36 -2.90
CA LEU A 11 -2.47 -10.79 -2.71
C LEU A 11 -1.46 -11.42 -1.73
N GLY A 12 -0.16 -11.39 -2.08
CA GLY A 12 0.89 -12.12 -1.35
C GLY A 12 1.78 -11.27 -0.43
N ASN A 13 1.57 -9.95 -0.39
CA ASN A 13 2.38 -9.00 0.39
C ASN A 13 3.89 -9.03 0.14
N ILE A 14 4.33 -9.40 -1.06
CA ILE A 14 5.75 -9.41 -1.43
C ILE A 14 6.10 -8.47 -2.59
N CYS A 15 5.14 -8.06 -3.42
CA CYS A 15 5.40 -7.20 -4.59
C CYS A 15 4.79 -5.82 -4.41
N ARG A 16 3.48 -5.70 -4.64
CA ARG A 16 2.77 -4.41 -4.79
C ARG A 16 2.61 -3.65 -3.47
N SER A 17 2.05 -4.29 -2.43
CA SER A 17 1.79 -3.59 -1.17
C SER A 17 3.06 -3.19 -0.39
N PRO A 18 4.16 -3.97 -0.36
CA PRO A 18 5.42 -3.47 0.22
C PRO A 18 6.04 -2.33 -0.60
N THR A 19 5.87 -2.33 -1.93
CA THR A 19 6.32 -1.21 -2.77
C THR A 19 5.57 0.06 -2.42
N ALA A 20 4.25 0.00 -2.28
CA ALA A 20 3.43 1.13 -1.85
C ALA A 20 3.80 1.61 -0.43
N GLU A 21 4.06 0.69 0.52
CA GLU A 21 4.53 1.03 1.86
C GLU A 21 5.86 1.80 1.82
N GLY A 22 6.88 1.29 1.14
CA GLY A 22 8.18 1.96 1.04
C GLY A 22 8.10 3.35 0.39
N VAL A 23 7.31 3.48 -0.68
CA VAL A 23 7.06 4.77 -1.34
C VAL A 23 6.35 5.74 -0.39
N MET A 24 5.30 5.30 0.29
CA MET A 24 4.52 6.16 1.17
C MET A 24 5.31 6.58 2.41
N CYS A 25 6.06 5.67 3.04
CA CYS A 25 6.97 5.99 4.15
C CYS A 25 7.95 7.10 3.75
N HIS A 26 8.60 6.95 2.60
CA HIS A 26 9.53 7.96 2.08
C HIS A 26 8.85 9.33 1.86
N GLN A 27 7.67 9.34 1.25
CA GLN A 27 6.93 10.59 1.00
C GLN A 27 6.43 11.25 2.30
N VAL A 28 6.00 10.46 3.29
CA VAL A 28 5.58 10.93 4.61
C VAL A 28 6.76 11.52 5.39
N GLU A 29 7.92 10.88 5.36
CA GLU A 29 9.16 11.38 5.95
C GLU A 29 9.59 12.70 5.30
N ALA A 30 9.65 12.74 3.97
CA ALA A 30 9.99 13.95 3.22
C ALA A 30 9.01 15.11 3.48
N ALA A 31 7.77 14.81 3.84
CA ALA A 31 6.75 15.78 4.21
C ALA A 31 6.80 16.20 5.70
N GLY A 32 7.66 15.60 6.52
CA GLY A 32 7.73 15.86 7.96
C GLY A 32 6.50 15.38 8.73
N LEU A 33 5.88 14.27 8.29
CA LEU A 33 4.62 13.73 8.86
C LEU A 33 4.77 12.33 9.47
N ALA A 34 6.00 11.84 9.63
CA ALA A 34 6.28 10.48 10.11
C ALA A 34 5.79 10.20 11.55
N ASP A 35 5.64 11.24 12.37
CA ASP A 35 5.06 11.16 13.72
C ASP A 35 3.52 11.15 13.71
N ARG A 36 2.90 11.32 12.53
CA ARG A 36 1.46 11.56 12.37
C ARG A 36 0.77 10.54 11.48
N ILE A 37 1.50 9.88 10.61
CA ILE A 37 0.98 8.88 9.68
C ILE A 37 1.75 7.58 9.91
N ASP A 38 1.01 6.54 10.30
CA ASP A 38 1.53 5.19 10.46
C ASP A 38 1.20 4.39 9.20
N VAL A 39 2.21 3.75 8.61
CA VAL A 39 2.12 3.01 7.36
C VAL A 39 2.45 1.54 7.62
N ASP A 40 1.69 0.64 7.01
CA ASP A 40 1.89 -0.81 7.07
C ASP A 40 1.45 -1.43 5.73
N SER A 41 1.77 -2.70 5.52
CA SER A 41 1.24 -3.49 4.41
C SER A 41 0.88 -4.91 4.82
N ALA A 42 -0.05 -5.51 4.06
CA ALA A 42 -0.53 -6.86 4.29
C ALA A 42 -0.91 -7.56 2.97
N GLY A 43 -1.19 -8.86 3.10
CA GLY A 43 -1.65 -9.75 2.05
C GLY A 43 -3.04 -10.28 2.36
N THR A 44 -3.87 -10.49 1.33
CA THR A 44 -5.11 -11.27 1.51
C THR A 44 -4.80 -12.77 1.66
N GLY A 45 -3.73 -13.25 1.03
CA GLY A 45 -3.15 -14.57 1.23
C GLY A 45 -2.09 -14.61 2.33
N ASP A 46 -1.70 -15.83 2.71
CA ASP A 46 -0.74 -16.14 3.77
C ASP A 46 0.51 -16.90 3.30
N TRP A 47 0.63 -17.19 1.99
CA TRP A 47 1.71 -18.02 1.43
C TRP A 47 3.13 -17.53 1.74
N HIS A 48 3.31 -16.22 1.90
CA HIS A 48 4.62 -15.59 2.07
C HIS A 48 4.81 -14.99 3.46
N VAL A 49 3.95 -15.30 4.45
CA VAL A 49 4.07 -14.69 5.78
C VAL A 49 5.48 -14.88 6.36
N GLY A 50 6.11 -13.79 6.77
CA GLY A 50 7.48 -13.74 7.29
C GLY A 50 8.56 -13.59 6.22
N GLU A 51 8.24 -13.70 4.94
CA GLU A 51 9.20 -13.51 3.85
C GLU A 51 9.48 -12.01 3.59
N PRO A 52 10.67 -11.65 3.10
CA PRO A 52 10.94 -10.30 2.62
C PRO A 52 10.21 -10.03 1.29
N PRO A 53 10.08 -8.76 0.87
CA PRO A 53 9.57 -8.44 -0.47
C PRO A 53 10.36 -9.13 -1.58
N ASP A 54 9.70 -9.37 -2.73
CA ASP A 54 10.29 -9.97 -3.91
C ASP A 54 11.56 -9.22 -4.31
N VAL A 55 12.65 -9.95 -4.57
CA VAL A 55 13.96 -9.37 -4.87
C VAL A 55 13.94 -8.42 -6.06
N ARG A 56 13.03 -8.62 -7.02
CA ARG A 56 12.84 -7.75 -8.19
C ARG A 56 12.13 -6.45 -7.80
N ALA A 57 11.13 -6.52 -6.92
CA ALA A 57 10.50 -5.33 -6.34
C ALA A 57 11.52 -4.51 -5.53
N GLN A 58 12.33 -5.17 -4.70
CA GLN A 58 13.42 -4.50 -3.99
C GLN A 58 14.44 -3.87 -4.93
N ALA A 59 14.81 -4.56 -6.03
CA ALA A 59 15.77 -4.03 -6.99
C ALA A 59 15.26 -2.75 -7.66
N ALA A 60 14.02 -2.77 -8.17
CA ALA A 60 13.39 -1.61 -8.78
C ALA A 60 13.19 -0.47 -7.76
N ALA A 61 12.78 -0.78 -6.54
CA ALA A 61 12.59 0.22 -5.48
C ALA A 61 13.92 0.92 -5.11
N ARG A 62 15.01 0.15 -5.01
CA ARG A 62 16.35 0.68 -4.72
C ARG A 62 16.88 1.61 -5.80
N THR A 63 16.57 1.39 -7.08
CA THR A 63 17.01 2.32 -8.16
C THR A 63 16.38 3.70 -8.00
N ARG A 64 15.23 3.80 -7.33
CA ARG A 64 14.51 5.04 -7.03
C ARG A 64 14.73 5.57 -5.61
N GLY A 65 15.60 4.92 -4.82
CA GLY A 65 15.96 5.36 -3.47
C GLY A 65 15.06 4.84 -2.35
N TYR A 66 14.22 3.85 -2.60
CA TYR A 66 13.39 3.21 -1.56
C TYR A 66 14.03 1.90 -1.07
N ASP A 67 14.09 1.73 0.26
CA ASP A 67 14.53 0.47 0.88
C ASP A 67 13.33 -0.34 1.39
N LEU A 68 13.13 -1.52 0.81
CA LEU A 68 12.06 -2.45 1.20
C LEU A 68 12.60 -3.64 2.04
N SER A 69 13.91 -3.71 2.28
CA SER A 69 14.58 -4.91 2.80
C SER A 69 14.19 -5.29 4.22
N ALA A 70 13.74 -4.32 5.03
CA ALA A 70 13.28 -4.54 6.39
C ALA A 70 11.83 -5.03 6.46
N LEU A 71 11.04 -4.84 5.41
CA LEU A 71 9.62 -5.19 5.39
C LEU A 71 9.43 -6.71 5.43
N ARG A 72 8.35 -7.17 6.05
CA ARG A 72 8.03 -8.60 6.14
C ARG A 72 6.57 -8.82 5.80
N ALA A 73 6.34 -9.77 4.92
CA ALA A 73 5.00 -10.13 4.50
C ALA A 73 4.19 -10.64 5.70
N ARG A 74 2.93 -10.23 5.77
CA ARG A 74 1.95 -10.68 6.76
C ARG A 74 0.57 -10.78 6.12
N GLN A 75 -0.32 -11.56 6.71
CA GLN A 75 -1.71 -11.62 6.29
C GLN A 75 -2.52 -10.52 6.98
N VAL A 76 -3.52 -9.99 6.27
CA VAL A 76 -4.55 -9.13 6.86
C VAL A 76 -5.34 -9.91 7.91
N SER A 77 -5.51 -9.31 9.09
CA SER A 77 -6.23 -9.87 10.23
C SER A 77 -7.53 -9.12 10.51
N ALA A 78 -8.41 -9.70 11.34
CA ALA A 78 -9.63 -9.02 11.75
C ALA A 78 -9.35 -7.70 12.51
N ALA A 79 -8.30 -7.67 13.32
CA ALA A 79 -7.89 -6.49 14.07
C ALA A 79 -7.43 -5.33 13.18
N ASP A 80 -6.98 -5.60 11.94
CA ASP A 80 -6.59 -4.55 11.00
C ASP A 80 -7.77 -3.67 10.60
N PHE A 81 -8.98 -4.24 10.52
CA PHE A 81 -10.19 -3.47 10.23
C PHE A 81 -10.61 -2.57 11.38
N GLU A 82 -10.08 -2.75 12.60
CA GLU A 82 -10.29 -1.81 13.70
C GLU A 82 -9.15 -0.80 13.79
N ARG A 83 -7.91 -1.27 13.61
CA ARG A 83 -6.67 -0.51 13.76
C ARG A 83 -6.46 0.57 12.71
N PHE A 84 -6.72 0.28 11.43
CA PHE A 84 -6.37 1.18 10.34
C PHE A 84 -7.52 2.12 9.98
N ASP A 85 -7.22 3.38 9.68
CA ASP A 85 -8.17 4.37 9.17
C ASP A 85 -8.44 4.19 7.67
N LEU A 86 -7.49 3.60 6.94
CA LEU A 86 -7.63 3.23 5.53
C LEU A 86 -6.97 1.88 5.24
N LEU A 87 -7.67 1.02 4.52
CA LEU A 87 -7.13 -0.19 3.92
C LEU A 87 -7.22 -0.07 2.39
N LEU A 88 -6.05 -0.04 1.74
CA LEU A 88 -5.92 0.32 0.33
C LEU A 88 -5.55 -0.90 -0.50
N ALA A 89 -6.53 -1.43 -1.21
CA ALA A 89 -6.39 -2.56 -2.12
C ALA A 89 -5.63 -2.18 -3.40
N MET A 90 -4.79 -3.09 -3.89
CA MET A 90 -4.06 -2.90 -5.14
C MET A 90 -4.91 -3.15 -6.38
N ASP A 91 -5.86 -4.08 -6.30
CA ASP A 91 -6.78 -4.46 -7.37
C ASP A 91 -8.18 -4.79 -6.82
N GLU A 92 -9.16 -4.97 -7.72
CA GLU A 92 -10.55 -5.28 -7.38
C GLU A 92 -10.70 -6.64 -6.70
N ALA A 93 -9.83 -7.61 -7.00
CA ALA A 93 -9.86 -8.90 -6.32
C ALA A 93 -9.46 -8.77 -4.84
N ASN A 94 -8.44 -7.95 -4.56
CA ASN A 94 -8.02 -7.62 -3.20
C ASN A 94 -9.12 -6.82 -2.49
N LEU A 95 -9.75 -5.87 -3.19
CA LEU A 95 -10.87 -5.09 -2.64
C LEU A 95 -12.05 -5.99 -2.28
N ALA A 96 -12.45 -6.88 -3.17
CA ALA A 96 -13.54 -7.82 -2.96
C ALA A 96 -13.26 -8.73 -1.75
N GLU A 97 -12.04 -9.26 -1.65
CA GLU A 97 -11.66 -10.14 -0.54
C GLU A 97 -11.60 -9.38 0.80
N LEU A 98 -11.08 -8.15 0.82
CA LEU A 98 -11.14 -7.30 2.00
C LEU A 98 -12.59 -7.01 2.41
N ARG A 99 -13.45 -6.61 1.47
CA ARG A 99 -14.88 -6.33 1.76
C ARG A 99 -15.63 -7.56 2.26
N ARG A 100 -15.26 -8.76 1.80
CA ARG A 100 -15.80 -10.04 2.27
C ARG A 100 -15.43 -10.32 3.72
N ARG A 101 -14.19 -10.01 4.12
CA ARG A 101 -13.69 -10.20 5.49
C ARG A 101 -14.06 -9.05 6.44
N CYS A 102 -14.30 -7.86 5.89
CA CYS A 102 -14.50 -6.63 6.65
C CYS A 102 -15.91 -6.57 7.29
N PRO A 103 -16.00 -6.33 8.61
CA PRO A 103 -17.26 -5.99 9.27
C PRO A 103 -17.95 -4.78 8.61
N VAL A 104 -19.28 -4.79 8.56
CA VAL A 104 -20.07 -3.79 7.81
C VAL A 104 -19.73 -2.36 8.22
N GLN A 105 -19.51 -2.12 9.52
CA GLN A 105 -19.21 -0.80 10.07
C GLN A 105 -17.83 -0.23 9.69
N HIS A 106 -16.97 -1.01 9.02
CA HIS A 106 -15.62 -0.62 8.63
C HIS A 106 -15.41 -0.65 7.10
N ARG A 107 -16.47 -0.82 6.31
CA ARG A 107 -16.35 -0.98 4.84
C ARG A 107 -16.01 0.30 4.11
N ASP A 108 -16.35 1.46 4.67
CA ASP A 108 -16.12 2.79 4.10
C ASP A 108 -14.63 3.15 3.96
N LYS A 109 -13.79 2.58 4.82
CA LYS A 109 -12.33 2.74 4.78
C LYS A 109 -11.58 1.74 3.90
N VAL A 110 -12.28 0.79 3.28
CA VAL A 110 -11.70 -0.20 2.36
C VAL A 110 -11.88 0.29 0.92
N ARG A 111 -10.79 0.74 0.29
CA ARG A 111 -10.79 1.44 -1.01
C ARG A 111 -9.66 0.95 -1.92
N LEU A 112 -9.71 1.24 -3.21
CA LEU A 112 -8.58 1.01 -4.12
C LEU A 112 -7.53 2.12 -3.95
N LEU A 113 -6.25 1.74 -4.02
CA LEU A 113 -5.15 2.71 -4.02
C LEU A 113 -5.24 3.69 -5.19
N MET A 114 -5.58 3.20 -6.38
CA MET A 114 -5.64 4.02 -7.59
C MET A 114 -6.77 5.06 -7.59
N GLU A 115 -7.72 5.01 -6.65
CA GLU A 115 -8.69 6.11 -6.43
C GLU A 115 -8.00 7.43 -6.05
N PHE A 116 -6.75 7.38 -5.58
CA PHE A 116 -5.96 8.55 -5.20
C PHE A 116 -4.96 8.99 -6.29
N ALA A 117 -4.87 8.25 -7.41
CA ALA A 117 -3.97 8.59 -8.51
C ALA A 117 -4.64 9.59 -9.48
N SER A 118 -4.56 10.88 -9.16
CA SER A 118 -5.14 11.94 -10.00
C SER A 118 -4.63 11.88 -11.45
N GLY A 119 -5.55 11.74 -12.41
CA GLY A 119 -5.25 11.72 -13.84
C GLY A 119 -4.72 10.37 -14.36
N ALA A 120 -4.68 9.33 -13.52
CA ALA A 120 -4.35 7.98 -13.99
C ALA A 120 -5.50 7.40 -14.83
N THR A 121 -5.15 6.70 -15.91
CA THR A 121 -6.11 5.93 -16.72
C THR A 121 -6.36 4.53 -16.16
N ALA A 122 -5.42 4.00 -15.37
CA ALA A 122 -5.53 2.70 -14.74
C ALA A 122 -6.33 2.79 -13.43
N SER A 123 -7.27 1.85 -13.25
CA SER A 123 -8.07 1.71 -12.02
C SER A 123 -7.43 0.81 -10.97
N GLU A 124 -6.36 0.09 -11.32
CA GLU A 124 -5.69 -0.89 -10.47
C GLU A 124 -4.16 -0.81 -10.63
N VAL A 125 -3.44 -1.28 -9.60
CA VAL A 125 -2.01 -1.51 -9.67
C VAL A 125 -1.76 -2.87 -10.33
N ALA A 126 -1.07 -2.85 -11.47
CA ALA A 126 -0.82 -4.04 -12.29
C ALA A 126 -0.05 -5.09 -11.50
N ASP A 127 -0.40 -6.38 -11.63
CA ASP A 127 0.39 -7.45 -11.02
C ASP A 127 1.70 -7.66 -11.81
N PRO A 128 2.88 -7.41 -11.21
CA PRO A 128 4.14 -7.49 -11.92
C PRO A 128 4.65 -8.93 -12.07
N TYR A 129 4.04 -9.92 -11.42
CA TYR A 129 4.62 -11.25 -11.23
C TYR A 129 5.00 -11.94 -12.56
N PHE A 130 4.22 -11.69 -13.62
CA PHE A 130 4.45 -12.21 -14.97
C PHE A 130 5.07 -11.19 -15.96
N GLY A 131 5.29 -9.95 -15.55
CA GLY A 131 5.69 -8.82 -16.42
C GLY A 131 7.20 -8.58 -16.55
N GLY A 132 8.05 -9.41 -15.93
CA GLY A 132 9.49 -9.18 -15.90
C GLY A 132 9.87 -7.85 -15.22
N ALA A 133 11.06 -7.30 -15.52
CA ALA A 133 11.56 -6.09 -14.86
C ALA A 133 10.68 -4.85 -15.09
N GLN A 134 10.12 -4.69 -16.30
CA GLN A 134 9.25 -3.55 -16.63
C GLN A 134 7.96 -3.54 -15.81
N GLY A 135 7.43 -4.72 -15.44
CA GLY A 135 6.27 -4.79 -14.56
C GLY A 135 6.51 -4.14 -13.20
N PHE A 136 7.71 -4.30 -12.62
CA PHE A 136 8.04 -3.69 -11.33
C PHE A 136 8.22 -2.18 -11.41
N GLU A 137 8.77 -1.66 -12.52
CA GLU A 137 8.85 -0.22 -12.75
C GLU A 137 7.45 0.40 -12.92
N GLN A 138 6.54 -0.28 -13.64
CA GLN A 138 5.15 0.17 -13.77
C GLN A 138 4.44 0.22 -12.41
N VAL A 139 4.64 -0.79 -11.55
CA VAL A 139 4.09 -0.80 -10.19
C VAL A 139 4.61 0.39 -9.39
N LEU A 140 5.91 0.70 -9.47
CA LEU A 140 6.48 1.87 -8.82
C LEU A 140 5.85 3.17 -9.31
N ASP A 141 5.70 3.36 -10.63
CA ASP A 141 5.06 4.55 -11.19
C ASP A 141 3.63 4.74 -10.64
N GLN A 142 2.86 3.65 -10.59
CA GLN A 142 1.50 3.65 -10.06
C GLN A 142 1.48 3.96 -8.56
N CYS A 143 2.35 3.32 -7.78
CA CYS A 143 2.46 3.57 -6.35
C CYS A 143 2.91 5.01 -6.04
N GLU A 144 3.87 5.57 -6.77
CA GLU A 144 4.33 6.95 -6.59
C GLU A 144 3.23 7.96 -6.87
N ALA A 145 2.49 7.78 -7.97
CA ALA A 145 1.38 8.65 -8.34
C ALA A 145 0.24 8.58 -7.30
N ALA A 146 -0.16 7.36 -6.91
CA ALA A 146 -1.25 7.16 -5.96
C ALA A 146 -0.90 7.62 -4.53
N CYS A 147 0.31 7.32 -4.05
CA CYS A 147 0.76 7.75 -2.72
C CYS A 147 0.85 9.27 -2.61
N ARG A 148 1.25 9.96 -3.69
CA ARG A 148 1.28 11.43 -3.72
C ARG A 148 -0.11 12.03 -3.54
N GLY A 149 -1.08 11.57 -4.32
CA GLY A 149 -2.46 12.05 -4.19
C GLY A 149 -3.12 11.66 -2.86
N LEU A 150 -2.77 10.48 -2.32
CA LEU A 150 -3.19 10.07 -0.99
C LEU A 150 -2.62 11.01 0.07
N LEU A 151 -1.32 11.29 0.04
CA LEU A 151 -0.67 12.19 0.99
C LEU A 151 -1.29 13.60 0.97
N ASP A 152 -1.60 14.13 -0.22
CA ASP A 152 -2.28 15.42 -0.36
C ASP A 152 -3.69 15.40 0.22
N THR A 153 -4.40 14.27 0.12
CA THR A 153 -5.70 14.06 0.76
C THR A 153 -5.57 13.99 2.29
N LEU A 154 -4.55 13.30 2.80
CA LEU A 154 -4.32 13.13 4.24
C LEU A 154 -3.87 14.41 4.91
N ARG A 155 -3.06 15.24 4.24
CA ARG A 155 -2.63 16.57 4.75
C ARG A 155 -3.80 17.47 5.14
N GLN A 156 -4.95 17.35 4.47
CA GLN A 156 -6.15 18.12 4.78
C GLN A 156 -6.86 17.63 6.05
N ARG A 157 -6.61 16.38 6.47
CA ARG A 157 -7.24 15.72 7.61
C ARG A 157 -6.37 15.73 8.87
N VAL A 158 -5.08 16.01 8.71
CA VAL A 158 -4.05 15.96 9.75
C VAL A 158 -3.88 17.40 10.31
N PRO A 159 -4.43 17.74 11.50
CA PRO A 159 -4.48 19.12 12.00
C PRO A 159 -3.08 19.68 12.31
N ARG A 160 -2.67 20.82 11.74
CA ARG A 160 -1.30 21.37 11.86
C ARG A 160 -0.68 21.23 13.25
#